data_AF-A0A1V5P157-F1
#
_entry.id   AF-A0A1V5P157-F1
#
_cell.length_a   1.000
_cell.length_b   1.000
_cell.length_c   1.000
_cell.angle_alpha   90.00
_cell.angle_beta   90.00
_cell.angle_gamma   90.00
#
_symmetry.space_group_name_H-M   'P 1'
#
loop_
_entity.id
_entity.type
_entity.pdbx_description
1 polymer ?
#
loop_
_entity_poly.entity_id
_entity_poly.type
_entity_poly.pdbx_seq_one_letter_code
_entity_poly.pdbx_strand_id
1 'polypeptide(L)'
;MVQLSSGTPFSPAIFEVEANLGTVVSILNGPNITLTGSNGGSMLMQIGASSTGSPFITNVAPPGRTQVRIGGTLFVGSALANPGGNYSGTFMVTFIQE
;
A
#
# COMPACT_ATOMS: atom_id res chain seq x y z
N MET A 1 29.41 8.42 -13.80
CA MET A 1 28.17 8.73 -13.05
C MET A 1 27.00 8.32 -13.91
N VAL A 2 26.10 7.48 -13.41
CA VAL A 2 24.72 7.43 -13.91
C VAL A 2 23.82 7.18 -12.71
N GLN A 3 23.15 8.23 -12.27
CA GLN A 3 21.99 8.15 -11.40
C GLN A 3 20.78 7.86 -12.30
N LEU A 4 20.28 6.62 -12.31
CA LEU A 4 18.98 6.30 -12.88
C LEU A 4 17.91 6.53 -11.80
N SER A 5 17.57 7.81 -11.56
CA SER A 5 16.26 8.14 -11.01
C SER A 5 15.30 8.36 -12.18
N SER A 6 15.04 7.32 -12.98
CA SER A 6 13.81 7.27 -13.77
C SER A 6 12.68 6.94 -12.80
N GLY A 7 12.30 7.93 -11.98
CA GLY A 7 11.23 7.79 -11.02
C GLY A 7 9.93 7.54 -11.77
N THR A 8 9.56 6.27 -11.92
CA THR A 8 8.19 5.92 -12.22
C THR A 8 7.33 6.57 -11.14
N PRO A 9 6.30 7.35 -11.50
CA PRO A 9 5.40 7.90 -10.51
C PRO A 9 4.79 6.72 -9.75
N PHE A 10 4.99 6.69 -8.43
CA PHE A 10 4.32 5.73 -7.59
C PHE A 10 2.91 6.24 -7.29
N SER A 11 1.93 5.36 -7.27
CA SER A 11 0.57 5.66 -6.82
C SER A 11 0.24 4.81 -5.60
N PRO A 12 -0.48 5.37 -4.60
CA PRO A 12 -1.01 4.55 -3.53
C PRO A 12 -2.11 3.63 -4.07
N ALA A 13 -2.36 2.53 -3.35
CA ALA A 13 -3.58 1.77 -3.55
C ALA A 13 -4.77 2.59 -3.08
N ILE A 14 -5.83 2.63 -3.89
CA ILE A 14 -7.06 3.35 -3.62
C ILE A 14 -8.16 2.34 -3.34
N PHE A 15 -8.78 2.45 -2.17
CA PHE A 15 -9.94 1.69 -1.75
C PHE A 15 -11.12 2.64 -1.58
N GLU A 16 -12.30 2.23 -2.02
CA GLU A 16 -13.54 2.95 -1.76
C GLU A 16 -14.36 2.20 -0.73
N VAL A 17 -14.55 2.81 0.44
CA VAL A 17 -15.31 2.22 1.54
C VAL A 17 -16.72 2.80 1.51
N GLU A 18 -17.69 1.95 1.21
CA GLU A 18 -19.11 2.23 1.31
C GLU A 18 -19.63 1.64 2.63
N ALA A 19 -20.21 2.48 3.49
CA ALA A 19 -20.82 2.10 4.76
C ALA A 19 -21.87 3.15 5.18
N ASN A 20 -22.72 2.83 6.15
CA ASN A 20 -23.70 3.78 6.69
C ASN A 20 -23.00 4.96 7.38
N LEU A 21 -23.67 6.11 7.46
CA LEU A 21 -23.12 7.28 8.16
C LEU A 21 -22.94 6.98 9.65
N GLY A 22 -21.75 7.23 10.17
CA GLY A 22 -21.39 6.95 11.57
C GLY A 22 -20.77 5.58 11.82
N THR A 23 -20.66 4.71 10.81
CA THR A 23 -19.94 3.43 10.93
C THR A 23 -18.47 3.68 11.27
N VAL A 24 -17.97 2.97 12.27
CA VAL A 24 -16.54 2.98 12.62
C VAL A 24 -15.84 1.94 11.76
N VAL A 25 -14.80 2.36 11.06
CA VAL A 25 -14.02 1.49 10.19
C VAL A 25 -12.59 1.41 10.70
N SER A 26 -12.19 0.20 11.09
CA SER A 26 -10.81 -0.12 11.45
C SER A 26 -10.09 -0.73 10.24
N ILE A 27 -8.85 -0.32 10.02
CA ILE A 27 -7.96 -0.83 8.97
C ILE A 27 -6.82 -1.62 9.63
N LEU A 28 -6.68 -2.88 9.23
CA LEU A 28 -5.57 -3.75 9.61
C LEU A 28 -4.69 -4.00 8.38
N ASN A 29 -3.46 -3.51 8.44
CA ASN A 29 -2.44 -3.80 7.43
C ASN A 29 -1.85 -5.19 7.66
N GLY A 30 -1.62 -5.93 6.57
CA GLY A 30 -0.81 -7.15 6.60
C GLY A 30 0.65 -6.88 6.98
N PRO A 31 1.44 -7.95 7.18
CA PRO A 31 2.86 -7.83 7.51
C PRO A 31 3.67 -7.24 6.34
N ASN A 32 4.96 -6.97 6.59
CA ASN A 32 5.90 -6.62 5.53
C ASN A 32 6.02 -7.75 4.50
N ILE A 33 6.22 -7.39 3.24
CA ILE A 33 6.18 -8.32 2.12
C ILE A 33 7.49 -8.31 1.36
N THR A 34 7.96 -9.49 1.04
CA THR A 34 9.09 -9.67 0.13
C THR A 34 8.59 -9.62 -1.31
N LEU A 35 9.08 -8.66 -2.10
CA LEU A 35 8.92 -8.63 -3.54
C LEU A 35 10.03 -9.48 -4.17
N THR A 36 9.65 -10.45 -4.99
CA THR A 36 10.59 -11.35 -5.67
C THR A 36 10.91 -10.83 -7.06
N GLY A 37 12.19 -10.71 -7.37
CA GLY A 37 12.70 -10.24 -8.66
C GLY A 37 12.76 -11.35 -9.71
N SER A 38 12.52 -11.01 -10.97
CA SER A 38 12.69 -11.91 -12.13
C SER A 38 14.15 -12.31 -12.39
N ASN A 39 15.08 -11.80 -11.60
CA ASN A 39 16.53 -11.90 -11.73
C ASN A 39 17.20 -12.49 -10.47
N GLY A 40 16.41 -13.07 -9.55
CA GLY A 40 16.90 -13.67 -8.31
C GLY A 40 17.10 -12.69 -7.15
N GLY A 41 16.92 -11.38 -7.36
CA GLY A 41 16.92 -10.39 -6.28
C GLY A 41 15.62 -10.40 -5.47
N SER A 42 15.62 -9.75 -4.30
CA SER A 42 14.41 -9.51 -3.51
C SER A 42 14.43 -8.18 -2.77
N MET A 43 13.28 -7.52 -2.68
CA MET A 43 13.11 -6.25 -1.96
C MET A 43 12.06 -6.42 -0.85
N LEU A 44 12.13 -5.61 0.20
CA LEU A 44 11.10 -5.59 1.24
C LEU A 44 10.17 -4.39 1.04
N MET A 45 8.86 -4.61 1.11
CA MET A 45 7.85 -3.56 1.11
C MET A 45 7.13 -3.56 2.46
N GLN A 46 7.04 -2.38 3.09
CA GLN A 46 6.25 -2.15 4.29
C GLN A 46 5.04 -1.30 3.96
N ILE A 47 3.84 -1.74 4.35
CA ILE A 47 2.59 -1.00 4.15
C ILE A 47 2.57 0.20 5.12
N GLY A 48 2.24 1.38 4.61
CA GLY A 48 2.15 2.62 5.40
C GLY A 48 0.78 2.81 6.06
N ALA A 49 0.63 3.91 6.79
CA ALA A 49 -0.66 4.31 7.33
C ALA A 49 -1.66 4.67 6.20
N SER A 50 -2.95 4.50 6.48
CA SER A 50 -4.04 4.95 5.61
C SER A 50 -4.20 6.48 5.66
N SER A 51 -4.63 7.07 4.56
CA SER A 51 -4.88 8.53 4.48
C SER A 51 -5.98 9.03 5.44
N THR A 52 -6.88 8.15 5.85
CA THR A 52 -7.97 8.43 6.80
C THR A 52 -7.58 8.23 8.26
N GLY A 53 -6.40 7.64 8.52
CA GLY A 53 -6.10 7.03 9.81
C GLY A 53 -6.88 5.71 10.02
N SER A 54 -6.64 5.10 11.17
CA SER A 54 -7.31 3.87 11.62
C SER A 54 -7.41 3.90 13.15
N PRO A 55 -8.63 3.81 13.73
CA PRO A 55 -9.93 3.77 13.04
C PRO A 55 -10.31 5.12 12.40
N PHE A 56 -11.31 5.12 11.52
CA PHE A 56 -11.97 6.32 11.01
C PHE A 56 -13.50 6.15 11.01
N ILE A 57 -14.24 7.27 10.96
CA ILE A 57 -15.72 7.26 10.92
C ILE A 57 -16.19 7.67 9.53
N THR A 58 -17.11 6.91 8.94
CA THR A 58 -17.75 7.30 7.68
C THR A 58 -18.68 8.49 7.88
N ASN A 59 -18.47 9.55 7.11
CA ASN A 59 -19.24 10.80 7.17
C ASN A 59 -20.12 11.03 5.94
N VAL A 60 -20.14 10.08 5.02
CA VAL A 60 -20.97 10.06 3.81
C VAL A 60 -21.89 8.85 3.85
N ALA A 61 -23.17 9.03 3.51
CA ALA A 61 -24.14 7.93 3.40
C ALA A 61 -24.08 7.30 1.99
N PRO A 62 -24.43 6.01 1.85
CA PRO A 62 -24.52 5.37 0.54
C PRO A 62 -25.48 6.12 -0.39
N PRO A 63 -25.16 6.26 -1.69
CA PRO A 63 -24.06 5.61 -2.43
C PRO A 63 -22.71 6.36 -2.35
N GLY A 64 -22.57 7.36 -1.49
CA GLY A 64 -21.30 8.04 -1.26
C GLY A 64 -20.27 7.11 -0.63
N ARG A 65 -18.99 7.29 -0.99
CA ARG A 65 -17.89 6.43 -0.56
C ARG A 65 -16.76 7.23 0.06
N THR A 66 -16.18 6.70 1.14
CA THR A 66 -14.96 7.26 1.71
C THR A 66 -13.76 6.70 0.95
N GLN A 67 -12.98 7.58 0.31
CA GLN A 67 -11.75 7.18 -0.37
C GLN A 67 -10.61 6.99 0.64
N VAL A 68 -10.04 5.78 0.69
CA VAL A 68 -8.88 5.44 1.50
C VAL A 68 -7.69 5.19 0.60
N ARG A 69 -6.59 5.92 0.84
CA ARG A 69 -5.32 5.72 0.13
C ARG A 69 -4.31 5.05 1.05
N ILE A 70 -3.68 3.98 0.58
CA ILE A 70 -2.67 3.24 1.33
C ILE A 70 -1.42 3.12 0.45
N GLY A 71 -0.33 3.71 0.91
CA GLY A 71 0.99 3.60 0.29
C GLY A 71 1.87 2.59 1.02
N GLY A 72 3.15 2.59 0.68
CA GLY A 72 4.16 1.80 1.38
C GLY A 72 5.56 2.34 1.16
N THR A 73 6.50 1.81 1.93
CA THR A 73 7.93 2.07 1.80
C THR A 73 8.60 0.84 1.19
N LEU A 74 9.31 1.04 0.09
CA LEU A 74 10.13 0.01 -0.55
C LEU A 74 11.58 0.14 -0.04
N PHE A 75 12.09 -0.91 0.60
CA PHE A 75 13.48 -1.01 1.01
C PHE A 75 14.29 -1.65 -0.10
N VAL A 76 15.11 -0.83 -0.75
CA VAL A 76 16.00 -1.25 -1.83
C VAL A 76 17.42 -1.37 -1.28
N GLY A 77 18.01 -2.55 -1.45
CA GLY A 77 19.40 -2.84 -1.11
C GLY A 77 20.39 -2.38 -2.18
N SER A 78 21.57 -3.01 -2.20
CA SER A 78 22.60 -2.72 -3.21
C SER A 78 22.19 -3.23 -4.60
N ALA A 79 22.81 -2.69 -5.65
CA ALA A 79 22.57 -3.14 -7.02
C ALA A 79 22.95 -4.63 -7.28
N LEU A 80 23.82 -5.22 -6.44
CA LEU A 80 24.13 -6.65 -6.48
C LEU A 80 23.03 -7.49 -5.83
N ALA A 81 22.46 -7.01 -4.72
CA ALA A 81 21.34 -7.67 -4.03
C ALA A 81 20.02 -7.50 -4.81
N ASN A 82 19.88 -6.36 -5.49
CA ASN A 82 18.72 -5.99 -6.28
C ASN A 82 19.13 -5.58 -7.70
N PRO A 83 19.51 -6.54 -8.56
CA PRO A 83 19.82 -6.24 -9.95
C PRO A 83 18.60 -5.64 -10.67
N GLY A 84 18.82 -5.03 -11.84
CA GLY A 84 17.73 -4.50 -12.67
C GLY A 84 16.78 -5.62 -13.11
N GLY A 85 15.48 -5.43 -12.92
CA GLY A 85 14.46 -6.42 -13.23
C GLY A 85 13.10 -6.04 -12.65
N ASN A 86 12.10 -6.89 -12.90
CA ASN A 86 10.74 -6.71 -12.38
C ASN A 86 10.61 -7.44 -11.05
N TYR A 87 10.12 -6.74 -10.03
CA TYR A 87 9.87 -7.28 -8.70
C TYR A 87 8.37 -7.29 -8.43
N SER A 88 7.84 -8.41 -7.95
CA SER A 88 6.41 -8.55 -7.68
C SER A 88 6.13 -9.26 -6.37
N GLY A 89 4.97 -8.95 -5.79
CA GLY A 89 4.45 -9.52 -4.56
C GLY A 89 3.03 -9.01 -4.31
N THR A 90 2.36 -9.60 -3.32
CA THR A 90 0.98 -9.25 -2.97
C THR A 90 0.93 -8.78 -1.52
N PHE A 91 0.22 -7.67 -1.30
CA PHE A 91 -0.09 -7.19 0.05
C PHE A 91 -1.58 -7.36 0.36
N MET A 92 -1.90 -7.41 1.64
CA MET A 92 -3.27 -7.53 2.14
C MET A 92 -3.59 -6.38 3.07
N VAL A 93 -4.82 -5.87 2.97
CA VAL A 93 -5.42 -4.90 3.88
C VAL A 93 -6.81 -5.41 4.23
N THR A 94 -7.14 -5.42 5.52
CA THR A 94 -8.46 -5.80 6.02
C THR A 94 -9.19 -4.58 6.55
N PHE A 95 -10.43 -4.39 6.09
CA PHE A 95 -11.35 -3.36 6.58
C PHE A 95 -12.39 -4.04 7.48
N ILE A 96 -12.54 -3.54 8.70
CA ILE A 96 -13.48 -4.03 9.72
C ILE A 96 -14.49 -2.91 9.96
N GLN A 97 -15.79 -3.19 9.82
CA GLN A 97 -16.87 -2.23 10.00
C GLN A 97 -17.68 -2.59 11.25
N GLU A 98 -17.93 -1.60 12.11
CA GLU A 98 -18.66 -1.71 13.39
C GLU A 98 -19.84 -0.74 13.47
#